data_AF-A8MBL9-F1
#
_entry.id   AF-A8MBL9-F1
#
_cell.length_a   1.000
_cell.length_b   1.000
_cell.length_c   1.000
_cell.angle_alpha   90.00
_cell.angle_beta   90.00
_cell.angle_gamma   90.00
#
_symmetry.space_group_name_H-M   'P 1'
#
loop_
_entity.id
_entity.type
_entity.pdbx_description
1 polymer ?
#
loop_
_entity_poly.entity_id
_entity_poly.type
_entity_poly.pdbx_seq_one_letter_code
_entity_poly.pdbx_strand_id
1 'polypeptide(L)'
;MFNPRPGVSRTVVYIILVAVVAVIVGLIPMLYLYMPHKSTAVTVSSSTSTTTVTTTTSTTTLTTSTTTVTSTSTTTSTVSLNPYVQFFQSTPVGPVTLSPSQVTQLESYMPPNVKVISSNNTIVFNSTTVYILVLAGPSSNYLSFQVFNLTNPTIVVPKGATVKITVLDVSVLPHSFGLVSKGPPYSASITPDQYPPPFPGSQMPQSILVNGLTPASSSSISGYVIEFNATTPGVYWYICFVPGHAASGMYGKFIVLG
;
A
#
# COMPACT_ATOMS: atom_id res chain seq x y z
N MET A 1 18.81 -47.07 31.24
CA MET A 1 20.15 -47.51 30.80
C MET A 1 19.99 -48.33 29.53
N PHE A 2 20.27 -47.74 28.36
CA PHE A 2 20.24 -48.45 27.07
C PHE A 2 21.59 -49.16 26.89
N ASN A 3 21.56 -50.49 26.79
CA ASN A 3 22.76 -51.28 26.54
C ASN A 3 22.94 -51.44 25.02
N PRO A 4 23.98 -50.86 24.40
CA PRO A 4 24.13 -50.90 22.95
C PRO A 4 24.60 -52.27 22.48
N ARG A 5 24.02 -52.74 21.37
CA ARG A 5 24.48 -53.93 20.63
C ARG A 5 25.93 -53.73 20.16
N PRO A 6 26.78 -54.78 20.15
CA PRO A 6 28.15 -54.68 19.70
C PRO A 6 28.20 -54.45 18.19
N GLY A 7 28.90 -53.40 17.76
CA GLY A 7 29.19 -53.14 16.33
C GLY A 7 28.87 -51.74 15.82
N VAL A 8 28.21 -50.88 16.59
CA VAL A 8 27.92 -49.50 16.17
C VAL A 8 28.70 -48.52 17.04
N SER A 9 29.63 -47.78 16.42
CA SER A 9 30.42 -46.74 17.09
C SER A 9 29.49 -45.69 17.73
N ARG A 10 29.84 -45.24 18.94
CA ARG A 10 29.08 -44.21 19.68
C ARG A 10 28.89 -42.94 18.85
N THR A 11 29.83 -42.64 17.95
CA THR A 11 29.76 -41.52 16.99
C THR A 11 28.61 -41.70 15.99
N VAL A 12 28.38 -42.92 15.51
CA VAL A 12 27.28 -43.23 14.57
C VAL A 12 25.93 -43.11 15.27
N VAL A 13 25.83 -43.57 16.51
CA VAL A 13 24.61 -43.40 17.33
C VAL A 13 24.31 -41.91 17.57
N TYR A 14 25.35 -41.10 17.82
CA TYR A 14 25.19 -39.67 18.04
C TYR A 14 24.76 -38.93 16.76
N ILE A 15 25.35 -39.26 15.60
CA ILE A 15 24.97 -38.68 14.30
C ILE A 15 23.51 -39.01 13.97
N ILE A 16 23.08 -40.25 14.20
CA ILE A 16 21.69 -40.67 13.98
C ILE A 16 20.74 -39.89 14.90
N LEU A 17 21.08 -39.73 16.19
CA LEU A 17 20.27 -38.96 17.13
C LEU A 17 20.15 -37.48 16.73
N VAL A 18 21.25 -36.84 16.33
CA VAL A 18 21.25 -35.43 15.90
C VAL A 18 20.45 -35.26 14.61
N ALA A 19 20.58 -36.18 13.66
CA ALA A 19 19.81 -36.15 12.41
C ALA A 19 18.30 -36.34 12.67
N VAL A 20 17.91 -37.25 13.57
CA VAL A 20 16.50 -37.47 13.95
C VAL A 20 15.93 -36.24 14.64
N VAL A 21 16.67 -35.60 15.56
CA VAL A 21 16.23 -34.37 16.21
C VAL A 21 16.11 -33.22 15.21
N ALA A 22 17.04 -33.07 14.26
CA ALA A 22 16.96 -32.05 13.22
C ALA A 22 15.75 -32.24 12.29
N VAL A 23 15.41 -33.48 11.95
CA VAL A 23 14.21 -33.80 11.15
C VAL A 23 12.94 -33.51 11.93
N ILE A 24 12.88 -33.86 13.23
CA ILE A 24 11.71 -33.59 14.07
C ILE A 24 11.52 -32.07 14.25
N VAL A 25 12.58 -31.32 14.56
CA VAL A 25 12.52 -29.87 14.76
C VAL A 25 12.25 -29.12 13.44
N GLY A 26 12.71 -29.65 12.30
CA GLY A 26 12.44 -29.07 10.98
C GLY A 26 11.03 -29.35 10.42
N LEU A 27 10.39 -30.46 10.81
CA LEU A 27 9.05 -30.83 10.34
C LEU A 27 7.90 -30.30 11.20
N ILE A 28 8.14 -30.00 12.48
CA ILE A 28 7.11 -29.45 13.39
C ILE A 28 6.56 -28.09 12.90
N PRO A 29 7.36 -27.13 12.37
CA PRO A 29 6.83 -25.89 11.80
C PRO A 29 6.02 -26.11 10.52
N MET A 30 6.34 -27.15 9.73
CA MET A 30 5.64 -27.48 8.48
C MET A 30 4.24 -28.08 8.73
N LEU A 31 4.02 -28.74 9.86
CA LEU A 31 2.70 -29.25 10.23
C LEU A 31 1.77 -28.16 10.80
N TYR A 32 2.34 -27.08 11.36
CA TYR A 32 1.57 -25.95 11.88
C TYR A 32 1.13 -24.97 10.78
N LEU A 33 1.81 -24.97 9.63
CA LEU A 33 1.47 -24.14 8.46
C LEU A 33 0.54 -24.84 7.46
N TYR A 34 0.07 -26.07 7.75
CA TYR A 34 -0.80 -26.85 6.86
C TYR A 34 -2.04 -27.40 7.58
N MET A 35 -2.70 -26.58 8.38
CA MET A 35 -4.09 -26.84 8.75
C MET A 35 -5.00 -26.31 7.62
N PRO A 36 -5.85 -27.14 6.99
CA PRO A 36 -6.82 -26.64 6.03
C PRO A 36 -7.87 -25.81 6.77
N HIS A 37 -7.83 -24.50 6.59
CA HIS A 37 -8.94 -23.64 7.00
C HIS A 37 -10.19 -24.04 6.20
N LYS A 38 -11.24 -24.48 6.91
CA LYS A 38 -12.58 -24.63 6.34
C LYS A 38 -12.97 -23.33 5.64
N SER A 39 -13.18 -23.41 4.33
CA SER A 39 -13.81 -22.34 3.57
C SER A 39 -15.24 -22.15 4.07
N THR A 40 -15.47 -21.15 4.90
CA THR A 40 -16.81 -20.62 5.12
C THR A 40 -17.17 -19.83 3.88
N ALA A 41 -18.07 -20.36 3.06
CA ALA A 41 -18.69 -19.64 1.96
C ALA A 41 -19.40 -18.40 2.55
N VAL A 42 -18.86 -17.22 2.30
CA VAL A 42 -19.57 -15.96 2.53
C VAL A 42 -20.45 -15.75 1.31
N THR A 43 -21.76 -15.94 1.50
CA THR A 43 -22.78 -15.51 0.55
C THR A 43 -22.63 -14.01 0.34
N VAL A 44 -22.16 -13.61 -0.85
CA VAL A 44 -22.19 -12.22 -1.30
C VAL A 44 -23.63 -11.88 -1.65
N SER A 45 -24.33 -11.24 -0.72
CA SER A 45 -25.56 -10.52 -1.05
C SER A 45 -25.18 -9.24 -1.78
N SER A 46 -25.31 -9.26 -3.11
CA SER A 46 -25.25 -8.06 -3.94
C SER A 46 -26.49 -7.20 -3.66
N SER A 47 -26.35 -6.12 -2.89
CA SER A 47 -27.40 -5.07 -2.83
C SER A 47 -27.16 -4.04 -3.93
N THR A 48 -27.91 -4.16 -5.01
CA THR A 48 -28.09 -3.10 -6.01
C THR A 48 -28.83 -1.94 -5.34
N SER A 49 -28.15 -0.84 -5.06
CA SER A 49 -28.80 0.39 -4.63
C SER A 49 -29.39 1.12 -5.83
N THR A 50 -30.65 0.87 -6.13
CA THR A 50 -31.45 1.72 -7.03
C THR A 50 -31.79 3.00 -6.29
N THR A 51 -31.28 4.15 -6.75
CA THR A 51 -31.65 5.45 -6.22
C THR A 51 -33.00 5.88 -6.78
N THR A 52 -34.07 5.74 -6.00
CA THR A 52 -35.36 6.37 -6.27
C THR A 52 -35.31 7.81 -5.77
N VAL A 53 -35.51 8.77 -6.69
CA VAL A 53 -35.69 10.19 -6.36
C VAL A 53 -37.12 10.39 -5.86
N THR A 54 -37.28 10.76 -4.59
CA THR A 54 -38.57 11.20 -4.04
C THR A 54 -38.46 12.68 -3.68
N THR A 55 -39.12 13.53 -4.46
CA THR A 55 -39.32 14.95 -4.13
C THR A 55 -40.46 15.04 -3.13
N THR A 56 -40.16 15.32 -1.86
CA THR A 56 -41.19 15.60 -0.86
C THR A 56 -41.33 17.11 -0.71
N THR A 57 -42.39 17.68 -1.28
CA THR A 57 -42.80 19.06 -1.00
C THR A 57 -43.69 19.05 0.24
N SER A 58 -43.20 19.61 1.35
CA SER A 58 -44.01 19.81 2.55
C SER A 58 -44.50 21.26 2.59
N THR A 59 -45.79 21.46 2.33
CA THR A 59 -46.46 22.76 2.51
C THR A 59 -47.12 22.77 3.88
N THR A 60 -46.69 23.67 4.77
CA THR A 60 -47.36 23.91 6.06
C THR A 60 -48.07 25.26 5.98
N THR A 61 -49.40 25.25 5.95
CA THR A 61 -50.22 26.46 5.99
C THR A 61 -50.60 26.75 7.44
N LEU A 62 -50.08 27.85 7.99
CA LEU A 62 -50.64 28.49 9.19
C LEU A 62 -51.11 29.89 8.82
N THR A 63 -52.42 30.12 8.98
CA THR A 63 -53.06 31.41 8.73
C THR A 63 -53.10 32.19 10.03
N THR A 64 -52.25 33.22 10.17
CA THR A 64 -52.54 34.39 11.03
C THR A 64 -51.80 35.59 10.46
N SER A 65 -52.46 36.74 10.53
CA SER A 65 -52.26 37.97 9.78
C SER A 65 -50.84 38.59 9.85
N THR A 66 -50.47 39.22 8.73
CA THR A 66 -49.51 40.34 8.57
C THR A 66 -48.03 39.97 8.27
N THR A 67 -47.58 40.50 7.12
CA THR A 67 -46.19 40.67 6.64
C THR A 67 -45.47 39.42 6.12
N THR A 68 -45.54 39.24 4.79
CA THR A 68 -44.70 38.32 4.02
C THR A 68 -43.25 38.81 4.05
N VAL A 69 -42.37 38.12 4.77
CA VAL A 69 -40.91 38.19 4.58
C VAL A 69 -40.48 36.89 3.93
N THR A 70 -40.10 36.95 2.66
CA THR A 70 -39.56 35.82 1.91
C THR A 70 -38.10 35.61 2.29
N SER A 71 -37.83 34.64 3.15
CA SER A 71 -36.46 34.18 3.44
C SER A 71 -36.14 32.98 2.56
N THR A 72 -35.34 33.19 1.50
CA THR A 72 -34.80 32.12 0.66
C THR A 72 -33.62 31.47 1.37
N SER A 73 -33.83 30.32 2.02
CA SER A 73 -32.72 29.49 2.50
C SER A 73 -32.19 28.63 1.34
N THR A 74 -31.00 28.96 0.86
CA THR A 74 -30.27 28.10 -0.07
C THR A 74 -29.55 27.04 0.74
N THR A 75 -30.07 25.81 0.78
CA THR A 75 -29.39 24.70 1.41
C THR A 75 -28.37 24.11 0.43
N THR A 76 -27.11 24.52 0.53
CA THR A 76 -26.01 23.86 -0.18
C THR A 76 -25.75 22.51 0.48
N SER A 77 -26.21 21.42 -0.15
CA SER A 77 -25.87 20.07 0.27
C SER A 77 -24.38 19.80 -0.04
N THR A 78 -23.52 19.85 0.98
CA THR A 78 -22.15 19.37 0.86
C THR A 78 -22.18 17.85 0.83
N VAL A 79 -21.82 17.25 -0.31
CA VAL A 79 -21.55 15.82 -0.39
C VAL A 79 -20.32 15.54 0.47
N SER A 80 -20.48 14.82 1.59
CA SER A 80 -19.36 14.38 2.40
C SER A 80 -18.52 13.38 1.60
N LEU A 81 -17.39 13.82 1.05
CA LEU A 81 -16.47 12.93 0.33
C LEU A 81 -15.91 11.86 1.28
N ASN A 82 -15.63 10.67 0.74
CA ASN A 82 -14.98 9.59 1.47
C ASN A 82 -13.65 10.06 2.13
N PRO A 83 -13.33 9.64 3.37
CA PRO A 83 -12.12 10.05 4.08
C PRO A 83 -10.81 9.83 3.30
N TYR A 84 -10.72 8.81 2.45
CA TYR A 84 -9.58 8.60 1.56
C TYR A 84 -9.44 9.72 0.52
N VAL A 85 -10.54 10.01 -0.18
CA VAL A 85 -10.56 11.06 -1.20
C VAL A 85 -10.32 12.43 -0.56
N GLN A 86 -10.93 12.68 0.60
CA GLN A 86 -10.66 13.89 1.41
C GLN A 86 -9.18 14.01 1.75
N PHE A 87 -8.57 12.94 2.28
CA PHE A 87 -7.16 12.93 2.63
C PHE A 87 -6.29 13.29 1.44
N PHE A 88 -6.43 12.60 0.31
CA PHE A 88 -5.58 12.85 -0.86
C PHE A 88 -5.80 14.24 -1.49
N GLN A 89 -7.03 14.75 -1.51
CA GLN A 89 -7.32 16.07 -2.05
C GLN A 89 -6.80 17.20 -1.16
N SER A 90 -6.86 17.03 0.16
CA SER A 90 -6.47 18.07 1.13
C SER A 90 -4.98 18.03 1.52
N THR A 91 -4.32 16.88 1.37
CA THR A 91 -2.93 16.73 1.81
C THR A 91 -1.97 17.30 0.75
N PRO A 92 -1.17 18.33 1.05
CA PRO A 92 -0.20 18.87 0.10
C PRO A 92 0.97 17.90 -0.13
N VAL A 93 1.75 18.14 -1.19
CA VAL A 93 3.08 17.53 -1.36
C VAL A 93 3.95 17.90 -0.16
N GLY A 94 4.64 16.92 0.43
CA GLY A 94 5.45 17.14 1.62
C GLY A 94 5.32 16.04 2.67
N PRO A 95 5.95 16.24 3.85
CA PRO A 95 5.88 15.28 4.95
C PRO A 95 4.47 15.18 5.52
N VAL A 96 4.10 13.97 5.95
CA VAL A 96 2.85 13.70 6.67
C VAL A 96 3.12 12.82 7.86
N THR A 97 2.24 12.91 8.86
CA THR A 97 2.24 12.01 10.01
C THR A 97 0.82 11.55 10.27
N LEU A 98 0.62 10.24 10.40
CA LEU A 98 -0.68 9.62 10.65
C LEU A 98 -0.63 8.71 11.88
N SER A 99 -1.75 8.53 12.56
CA SER A 99 -1.92 7.46 13.53
C SER A 99 -2.09 6.11 12.83
N PRO A 100 -1.76 4.98 13.49
CA PRO A 100 -2.04 3.65 12.94
C PRO A 100 -3.51 3.44 12.52
N SER A 101 -4.46 4.01 13.28
CA SER A 101 -5.89 3.91 12.94
C SER A 101 -6.25 4.67 11.66
N GLN A 102 -5.62 5.83 11.40
CA GLN A 102 -5.80 6.54 10.14
C GLN A 102 -5.25 5.74 8.96
N VAL A 103 -4.10 5.06 9.14
CA VAL A 103 -3.55 4.18 8.10
C VAL A 103 -4.52 3.05 7.77
N THR A 104 -5.03 2.34 8.78
CA THR A 104 -6.02 1.26 8.57
C THR A 104 -7.27 1.77 7.86
N GLN A 105 -7.74 2.98 8.18
CA GLN A 105 -8.89 3.59 7.47
C GLN A 105 -8.56 3.85 6.00
N LEU A 106 -7.37 4.38 5.69
CA LEU A 106 -6.95 4.63 4.30
C LEU A 106 -6.77 3.32 3.51
N GLU A 107 -6.18 2.29 4.11
CA GLU A 107 -6.01 0.97 3.48
C GLU A 107 -7.34 0.28 3.15
N SER A 108 -8.38 0.51 3.97
CA SER A 108 -9.69 -0.09 3.76
C SER A 108 -10.42 0.44 2.52
N TYR A 109 -9.94 1.52 1.92
CA TYR A 109 -10.59 2.15 0.78
C TYR A 109 -10.00 1.72 -0.56
N MET A 110 -10.89 1.30 -1.46
CA MET A 110 -10.59 1.08 -2.87
C MET A 110 -11.14 2.26 -3.69
N PRO A 111 -10.29 3.03 -4.39
CA PRO A 111 -10.77 4.11 -5.26
C PRO A 111 -11.58 3.56 -6.43
N PRO A 112 -12.57 4.31 -6.93
CA PRO A 112 -13.21 3.99 -8.21
C PRO A 112 -12.17 4.03 -9.34
N ASN A 113 -12.42 3.29 -10.42
CA ASN A 113 -11.54 3.20 -11.59
C ASN A 113 -10.15 2.60 -11.32
N VAL A 114 -10.03 1.80 -10.27
CA VAL A 114 -8.86 0.96 -10.00
C VAL A 114 -9.24 -0.49 -10.22
N LYS A 115 -8.40 -1.23 -10.96
CA LYS A 115 -8.54 -2.67 -11.14
C LYS A 115 -7.31 -3.37 -10.55
N VAL A 116 -7.53 -4.13 -9.48
CA VAL A 116 -6.51 -4.98 -8.87
C VAL A 116 -6.58 -6.37 -9.51
N ILE A 117 -5.49 -6.81 -10.11
CA ILE A 117 -5.35 -8.09 -10.81
C ILE A 117 -4.32 -8.92 -10.04
N SER A 118 -4.77 -9.59 -8.99
CA SER A 118 -3.87 -10.34 -8.09
C SER A 118 -3.18 -11.52 -8.79
N SER A 119 -3.79 -12.09 -9.83
CA SER A 119 -3.25 -13.25 -10.57
C SER A 119 -1.93 -12.96 -11.30
N ASN A 120 -1.64 -11.70 -11.62
CA ASN A 120 -0.38 -11.28 -12.23
C ASN A 120 0.28 -10.09 -11.50
N ASN A 121 -0.07 -9.90 -10.22
CA ASN A 121 0.49 -8.87 -9.35
C ASN A 121 0.44 -7.44 -9.95
N THR A 122 -0.69 -7.06 -10.56
CA THR A 122 -0.83 -5.78 -11.28
C THR A 122 -2.00 -4.96 -10.76
N ILE A 123 -1.81 -3.65 -10.67
CA ILE A 123 -2.84 -2.66 -10.36
C ILE A 123 -2.94 -1.70 -11.54
N VAL A 124 -4.13 -1.56 -12.10
CA VAL A 124 -4.41 -0.66 -13.22
C VAL A 124 -5.30 0.49 -12.77
N PHE A 125 -4.82 1.71 -12.95
CA PHE A 125 -5.59 2.93 -12.74
C PHE A 125 -6.12 3.44 -14.09
N ASN A 126 -7.40 3.76 -14.16
CA ASN A 126 -8.07 4.28 -15.35
C ASN A 126 -8.67 5.67 -15.07
N SER A 127 -7.82 6.62 -14.67
CA SER A 127 -8.21 7.99 -14.29
C SER A 127 -7.13 9.00 -14.69
N THR A 128 -7.52 10.25 -14.96
CA THR A 128 -6.59 11.37 -15.18
C THR A 128 -5.97 11.88 -13.89
N THR A 129 -6.60 11.61 -12.75
CA THR A 129 -6.06 11.89 -11.42
C THR A 129 -5.97 10.58 -10.64
N VAL A 130 -4.76 10.23 -10.22
CA VAL A 130 -4.43 8.95 -9.62
C VAL A 130 -3.91 9.16 -8.21
N TYR A 131 -4.61 8.59 -7.23
CA TYR A 131 -4.20 8.57 -5.83
C TYR A 131 -3.71 7.17 -5.47
N ILE A 132 -2.49 7.09 -4.94
CA ILE A 132 -1.86 5.82 -4.57
C ILE A 132 -1.41 5.92 -3.12
N LEU A 133 -1.91 5.00 -2.29
CA LEU A 133 -1.35 4.75 -0.97
C LEU A 133 -0.30 3.65 -1.10
N VAL A 134 0.94 3.94 -0.70
CA VAL A 134 2.04 2.98 -0.65
C VAL A 134 2.44 2.79 0.80
N LEU A 135 2.41 1.55 1.28
CA LEU A 135 3.01 1.20 2.55
C LEU A 135 4.43 0.69 2.31
N ALA A 136 5.41 1.31 2.97
CA ALA A 136 6.80 0.89 2.91
C ALA A 136 7.13 0.02 4.13
N GLY A 137 7.71 -1.15 3.86
CA GLY A 137 8.13 -2.13 4.86
C GLY A 137 7.01 -2.72 5.73
N PRO A 138 5.92 -3.25 5.13
CA PRO A 138 4.86 -3.94 5.87
C PRO A 138 5.42 -5.10 6.72
N SER A 139 4.72 -5.49 7.78
CA SER A 139 5.17 -6.55 8.71
C SER A 139 5.36 -7.92 8.07
N SER A 140 4.70 -8.19 6.94
CA SER A 140 4.89 -9.40 6.15
C SER A 140 6.24 -9.44 5.42
N ASN A 141 6.81 -8.28 5.07
CA ASN A 141 8.10 -8.15 4.42
C ASN A 141 8.64 -6.71 4.56
N TYR A 142 9.58 -6.51 5.49
CA TYR A 142 10.15 -5.19 5.76
C TYR A 142 10.93 -4.58 4.59
N LEU A 143 11.37 -5.36 3.60
CA LEU A 143 12.11 -4.88 2.43
C LEU A 143 11.22 -4.90 1.19
N SER A 144 9.98 -4.42 1.33
CA SER A 144 9.01 -4.36 0.24
C SER A 144 8.10 -3.15 0.34
N PHE A 145 7.44 -2.85 -0.77
CA PHE A 145 6.30 -1.95 -0.81
C PHE A 145 5.01 -2.75 -0.92
N GLN A 146 3.95 -2.24 -0.31
CA GLN A 146 2.60 -2.80 -0.43
C GLN A 146 1.63 -1.76 -0.95
N VAL A 147 0.80 -2.17 -1.92
CA VAL A 147 -0.30 -1.38 -2.48
C VAL A 147 -1.47 -2.33 -2.72
N PHE A 148 -2.66 -2.01 -2.19
CA PHE A 148 -3.86 -2.88 -2.25
C PHE A 148 -3.58 -4.35 -1.90
N ASN A 149 -2.86 -4.57 -0.78
CA ASN A 149 -2.43 -5.88 -0.29
C ASN A 149 -1.49 -6.69 -1.20
N LEU A 150 -1.06 -6.13 -2.33
CA LEU A 150 -0.06 -6.74 -3.20
C LEU A 150 1.34 -6.30 -2.80
N THR A 151 2.29 -7.23 -2.80
CA THR A 151 3.72 -6.96 -2.52
C THR A 151 4.42 -6.59 -3.83
N ASN A 152 5.09 -5.43 -3.85
CA ASN A 152 5.81 -4.88 -4.99
C ASN A 152 5.03 -4.98 -6.33
N PRO A 153 3.74 -4.60 -6.38
CA PRO A 153 2.92 -4.80 -7.57
C PRO A 153 3.41 -3.97 -8.77
N THR A 154 3.11 -4.44 -9.97
CA THR A 154 3.18 -3.57 -11.14
C THR A 154 2.05 -2.54 -11.06
N ILE A 155 2.37 -1.27 -11.09
CA ILE A 155 1.40 -0.16 -11.12
C ILE A 155 1.31 0.35 -12.54
N VAL A 156 0.10 0.43 -13.09
CA VAL A 156 -0.16 0.94 -14.45
C VAL A 156 -1.04 2.18 -14.35
N VAL A 157 -0.60 3.27 -14.96
CA VAL A 157 -1.33 4.54 -15.06
C VAL A 157 -1.42 5.00 -16.52
N PRO A 158 -2.44 5.78 -16.92
CA PRO A 158 -2.50 6.30 -18.28
C PRO A 158 -1.52 7.47 -18.44
N LYS A 159 -1.01 7.65 -19.65
CA LYS A 159 -0.25 8.83 -20.05
C LYS A 159 -1.06 10.09 -19.76
N GLY A 160 -0.38 11.10 -19.22
CA GLY A 160 -0.97 12.38 -18.87
C GLY A 160 -1.70 12.41 -17.53
N ALA A 161 -1.76 11.28 -16.81
CA ALA A 161 -2.29 11.29 -15.46
C ALA A 161 -1.44 12.16 -14.52
N THR A 162 -2.09 12.96 -13.69
CA THR A 162 -1.51 13.52 -12.48
C THR A 162 -1.55 12.44 -11.40
N VAL A 163 -0.37 12.00 -10.98
CA VAL A 163 -0.18 10.92 -10.03
C VAL A 163 0.30 11.50 -8.71
N LYS A 164 -0.45 11.23 -7.64
CA LYS A 164 -0.12 11.62 -6.28
C LYS A 164 0.01 10.38 -5.41
N ILE A 165 1.19 10.18 -4.88
CA ILE A 165 1.55 9.00 -4.09
C ILE A 165 1.80 9.45 -2.66
N THR A 166 1.03 8.90 -1.73
CA THR A 166 1.31 8.99 -0.30
C THR A 166 2.05 7.74 0.10
N VAL A 167 3.31 7.89 0.49
CA VAL A 167 4.14 6.80 1.01
C VAL A 167 4.15 6.90 2.52
N LEU A 168 3.78 5.82 3.19
CA LEU A 168 3.79 5.70 4.64
C LEU A 168 4.80 4.63 5.05
N ASP A 169 5.76 5.00 5.90
CA ASP A 169 6.69 4.05 6.47
C ASP A 169 6.04 3.37 7.68
N VAL A 170 5.60 2.12 7.48
CA VAL A 170 4.93 1.30 8.48
C VAL A 170 5.88 0.31 9.16
N SER A 171 7.19 0.51 8.98
CA SER A 171 8.23 -0.44 9.35
C SER A 171 9.06 0.04 10.54
N VAL A 172 9.85 -0.89 11.09
CA VAL A 172 10.91 -0.58 12.06
C VAL A 172 12.22 -0.16 11.38
N LEU A 173 12.33 -0.34 10.07
CA LEU A 173 13.45 0.11 9.26
C LEU A 173 13.05 1.39 8.51
N PRO A 174 13.98 2.33 8.29
CA PRO A 174 13.68 3.52 7.51
C PRO A 174 13.55 3.18 6.03
N HIS A 175 12.54 3.73 5.36
CA HIS A 175 12.30 3.52 3.94
C HIS A 175 12.10 4.82 3.19
N SER A 176 12.48 4.82 1.92
CA SER A 176 12.22 5.93 1.00
C SER A 176 11.53 5.42 -0.25
N PHE A 177 11.12 6.34 -1.11
CA PHE A 177 10.46 6.02 -2.37
C PHE A 177 10.89 7.00 -3.45
N GLY A 178 11.17 6.45 -4.63
CA GLY A 178 11.41 7.25 -5.80
C GLY A 178 11.24 6.45 -7.09
N LEU A 179 10.70 7.09 -8.14
CA LEU A 179 10.68 6.52 -9.47
C LEU A 179 12.03 6.70 -10.19
N VAL A 180 12.38 5.72 -11.00
CA VAL A 180 13.61 5.65 -11.80
C VAL A 180 13.32 4.97 -13.15
N SER A 181 14.13 5.27 -14.17
CA SER A 181 14.00 4.63 -15.49
C SER A 181 14.74 3.29 -15.59
N LYS A 182 15.85 3.14 -14.87
CA LYS A 182 16.70 1.95 -14.91
C LYS A 182 16.12 0.85 -14.00
N GLY A 183 15.89 -0.33 -14.56
CA GLY A 183 15.38 -1.48 -13.81
C GLY A 183 16.43 -2.29 -13.04
N PRO A 184 16.01 -3.31 -12.27
CA PRO A 184 16.89 -4.22 -11.55
C PRO A 184 17.78 -5.06 -12.50
N PRO A 185 18.89 -5.64 -12.02
CA PRO A 185 19.36 -5.63 -10.63
C PRO A 185 19.96 -4.29 -10.19
N TYR A 186 19.79 -3.97 -8.91
CA TYR A 186 20.36 -2.77 -8.27
C TYR A 186 21.58 -3.13 -7.43
N SER A 187 22.58 -2.25 -7.40
CA SER A 187 23.73 -2.37 -6.51
C SER A 187 23.32 -2.13 -5.04
N ALA A 188 24.09 -2.67 -4.09
CA ALA A 188 23.84 -2.44 -2.67
C ALA A 188 23.95 -0.96 -2.28
N SER A 189 24.80 -0.20 -2.98
CA SER A 189 24.89 1.25 -2.84
C SER A 189 24.42 1.88 -4.15
N ILE A 190 23.31 2.61 -4.07
CA ILE A 190 22.77 3.42 -5.16
C ILE A 190 22.74 4.88 -4.72
N THR A 191 22.89 5.79 -5.67
CA THR A 191 22.81 7.23 -5.44
C THR A 191 21.73 7.85 -6.33
N PRO A 192 21.11 8.95 -5.92
CA PRO A 192 20.13 9.66 -6.74
C PRO A 192 20.67 10.12 -8.11
N ASP A 193 21.95 10.47 -8.20
CA ASP A 193 22.59 10.83 -9.48
C ASP A 193 22.68 9.65 -10.46
N GLN A 194 22.86 8.42 -9.95
CA GLN A 194 22.83 7.20 -10.78
C GLN A 194 21.43 6.81 -11.24
N TYR A 195 20.41 7.28 -10.51
CA TYR A 195 19.01 6.92 -10.73
C TYR A 195 18.12 8.18 -10.66
N PRO A 196 18.25 9.09 -11.65
CA PRO A 196 17.50 10.33 -11.64
C PRO A 196 15.98 10.09 -11.80
N PRO A 197 15.15 11.02 -11.34
CA PRO A 197 13.69 10.92 -11.48
C PRO A 197 13.29 10.97 -12.96
N PRO A 198 12.42 10.07 -13.45
CA PRO A 198 11.90 10.13 -14.82
C PRO A 198 10.92 11.29 -15.03
N PHE A 199 10.26 11.75 -13.95
CA PHE A 199 9.35 12.89 -13.97
C PHE A 199 9.71 13.86 -12.83
N PRO A 200 9.65 15.18 -13.05
CA PRO A 200 9.77 16.14 -11.95
C PRO A 200 8.76 15.83 -10.84
N GLY A 201 9.24 15.77 -9.58
CA GLY A 201 8.41 15.44 -8.42
C GLY A 201 8.18 13.94 -8.17
N SER A 202 8.71 13.03 -9.02
CA SER A 202 8.52 11.58 -8.87
C SER A 202 9.47 10.89 -7.88
N GLN A 203 10.25 11.67 -7.13
CA GLN A 203 11.11 11.20 -6.04
C GLN A 203 10.88 12.07 -4.80
N MET A 204 11.04 11.46 -3.62
CA MET A 204 11.17 12.21 -2.37
C MET A 204 12.41 13.12 -2.40
N PRO A 205 12.44 14.20 -1.59
CA PRO A 205 13.60 15.08 -1.53
C PRO A 205 14.86 14.37 -1.03
N GLN A 206 16.02 14.85 -1.47
CA GLN A 206 17.33 14.25 -1.21
C GLN A 206 17.59 13.95 0.27
N SER A 207 17.11 14.83 1.17
CA SER A 207 17.31 14.71 2.63
C SER A 207 16.75 13.41 3.21
N ILE A 208 15.70 12.86 2.63
CA ILE A 208 15.05 11.60 3.07
C ILE A 208 15.18 10.48 2.05
N LEU A 209 15.61 10.77 0.81
CA LEU A 209 15.70 9.76 -0.25
C LEU A 209 16.71 8.68 0.13
N VAL A 210 17.93 9.03 0.58
CA VAL A 210 18.95 8.04 0.96
C VAL A 210 18.90 7.62 2.42
N ASN A 211 18.33 8.46 3.29
CA ASN A 211 18.25 8.19 4.73
C ASN A 211 16.97 7.44 5.14
N GLY A 212 15.93 7.52 4.30
CA GLY A 212 14.59 7.04 4.60
C GLY A 212 13.78 7.98 5.48
N LEU A 213 12.50 7.65 5.60
CA LEU A 213 11.56 8.23 6.53
C LEU A 213 11.85 7.77 7.96
N THR A 214 11.27 8.46 8.93
CA THR A 214 11.35 8.04 10.33
C THR A 214 10.59 6.73 10.51
N PRO A 215 11.21 5.67 11.06
CA PRO A 215 10.52 4.41 11.28
C PRO A 215 9.25 4.57 12.13
N ALA A 216 8.29 3.69 11.90
CA ALA A 216 7.02 3.66 12.60
C ALA A 216 7.21 3.46 14.12
N SER A 217 6.30 4.06 14.89
CA SER A 217 6.12 3.81 16.32
C SER A 217 4.70 3.30 16.60
N SER A 218 4.44 2.94 17.86
CA SER A 218 3.10 2.50 18.28
C SER A 218 2.02 3.58 18.15
N SER A 219 2.40 4.85 18.06
CA SER A 219 1.48 5.98 18.01
C SER A 219 1.55 6.80 16.72
N SER A 220 2.58 6.60 15.90
CA SER A 220 2.88 7.48 14.78
C SER A 220 3.50 6.73 13.60
N ILE A 221 2.95 6.99 12.42
CA ILE A 221 3.45 6.55 11.12
C ILE A 221 3.89 7.78 10.36
N SER A 222 5.17 7.84 9.99
CA SER A 222 5.69 8.94 9.18
C SER A 222 5.48 8.65 7.69
N GLY A 223 5.34 9.69 6.89
CA GLY A 223 5.12 9.56 5.47
C GLY A 223 5.53 10.78 4.69
N TYR A 224 5.44 10.66 3.37
CA TYR A 224 5.67 11.76 2.45
C TYR A 224 4.75 11.63 1.23
N VAL A 225 4.19 12.75 0.81
CA VAL A 225 3.40 12.86 -0.42
C VAL A 225 4.27 13.39 -1.53
N ILE A 226 4.35 12.66 -2.63
CA ILE A 226 4.91 13.12 -3.90
C ILE A 226 3.82 13.28 -4.94
N GLU A 227 4.03 14.17 -5.91
CA GLU A 227 3.10 14.40 -7.01
C GLU A 227 3.89 14.67 -8.30
N PHE A 228 3.46 14.06 -9.40
CA PHE A 228 4.08 14.23 -10.71
C PHE A 228 3.08 13.96 -11.83
N ASN A 229 3.43 14.39 -13.04
CA ASN A 229 2.66 14.09 -14.25
C ASN A 229 3.33 12.97 -15.05
N ALA A 230 2.59 11.91 -15.35
CA ALA A 230 3.05 10.75 -16.12
C ALA A 230 3.05 11.04 -17.64
N THR A 231 3.93 11.94 -18.09
CA THR A 231 3.86 12.54 -19.43
C THR A 231 4.34 11.64 -20.56
N THR A 232 5.20 10.66 -20.25
CA THR A 232 5.90 9.85 -21.25
C THR A 232 5.58 8.36 -21.05
N PRO A 233 4.93 7.69 -22.02
CA PRO A 233 4.72 6.25 -21.98
C PRO A 233 6.02 5.49 -21.81
N GLY A 234 6.00 4.41 -21.04
CA GLY A 234 7.20 3.63 -20.79
C GLY A 234 7.12 2.76 -19.54
N VAL A 235 8.19 2.01 -19.34
CA VAL A 235 8.40 1.19 -18.14
C VAL A 235 9.42 1.90 -17.26
N TYR A 236 9.01 2.16 -16.03
CA TYR A 236 9.77 2.75 -14.95
C TYR A 236 9.73 1.80 -13.75
N TRP A 237 10.43 2.17 -12.69
CA TRP A 237 10.51 1.40 -11.47
C TRP A 237 10.41 2.34 -10.28
N TYR A 238 9.69 1.93 -9.23
CA TYR A 238 9.76 2.60 -7.95
C TYR A 238 10.67 1.79 -7.03
N ILE A 239 11.58 2.47 -6.32
CA ILE A 239 12.62 1.84 -5.51
C ILE A 239 12.77 2.54 -4.16
N CYS A 240 13.30 1.81 -3.19
CA CYS A 240 13.84 2.38 -1.96
C CYS A 240 15.33 2.70 -2.14
N PHE A 241 15.71 3.94 -1.83
CA PHE A 241 17.09 4.44 -1.97
C PHE A 241 17.95 4.22 -0.72
N VAL A 242 17.37 3.73 0.38
CA VAL A 242 18.13 3.32 1.56
C VAL A 242 19.09 2.19 1.16
N PRO A 243 20.40 2.31 1.47
CA PRO A 243 21.41 1.35 1.03
C PRO A 243 21.03 -0.10 1.31
N GLY A 244 21.16 -0.96 0.30
CA GLY A 244 20.86 -2.39 0.35
C GLY A 244 19.39 -2.75 0.13
N HIS A 245 18.44 -1.83 0.31
CA HIS A 245 17.00 -2.16 0.26
C HIS A 245 16.56 -2.56 -1.15
N ALA A 246 16.84 -1.74 -2.17
CA ALA A 246 16.53 -2.08 -3.56
C ALA A 246 17.28 -3.33 -4.05
N ALA A 247 18.56 -3.50 -3.66
CA ALA A 247 19.33 -4.70 -3.98
C ALA A 247 18.72 -5.98 -3.37
N SER A 248 18.04 -5.84 -2.24
CA SER A 248 17.34 -6.93 -1.52
C SER A 248 15.90 -7.16 -1.99
N GLY A 249 15.46 -6.47 -3.04
CA GLY A 249 14.13 -6.67 -3.63
C GLY A 249 13.09 -5.59 -3.31
N MET A 250 13.48 -4.48 -2.66
CA MET A 250 12.56 -3.38 -2.37
C MET A 250 12.34 -2.45 -3.58
N TYR A 251 11.67 -2.99 -4.59
CA TYR A 251 11.29 -2.27 -5.79
C TYR A 251 10.06 -2.90 -6.44
N GLY A 252 9.36 -2.14 -7.28
CA GLY A 252 8.37 -2.66 -8.19
C GLY A 252 8.28 -1.86 -9.47
N LYS A 253 7.48 -2.35 -10.41
CA LYS A 253 7.38 -1.79 -11.77
C LYS A 253 6.29 -0.72 -11.83
N PHE A 254 6.56 0.37 -12.53
CA PHE A 254 5.59 1.42 -12.82
C PHE A 254 5.48 1.61 -14.33
N ILE A 255 4.29 1.50 -14.89
CA ILE A 255 4.04 1.56 -16.33
C ILE A 255 3.16 2.77 -16.62
N VAL A 256 3.64 3.63 -17.50
CA VAL A 256 2.82 4.67 -18.11
C VAL A 256 2.32 4.13 -19.45
N LEU A 257 1.02 3.84 -19.53
CA LEU A 257 0.38 3.30 -20.72
C LEU A 257 0.04 4.44 -21.69
N GLY A 258 0.37 4.26 -22.97
CA GLY A 258 0.13 5.23 -24.04
C GLY A 258 -1.26 5.15 -24.66
#